data_AF-A0A4R0XAY9-F1
#
_entry.id   AF-A0A4R0XAY9-F1
#
_cell.length_a   1.000
_cell.length_b   1.000
_cell.length_c   1.000
_cell.angle_alpha   90.00
_cell.angle_beta   90.00
_cell.angle_gamma   90.00
#
_symmetry.space_group_name_H-M   'P 1'
#
loop_
_entity.id
_entity.type
_entity.pdbx_description
1 polymer ?
#
loop_
_entity_poly.entity_id
_entity_poly.type
_entity_poly.pdbx_seq_one_letter_code
_entity_poly.pdbx_strand_id
1 'polypeptide(L)'
;MRNSIILVSVPAGWPEDAPPRSAFFGLTPEGCGGASYEDLASYFRRLSAHHGLLPRSVAMRVVLPLLRDETTDYWMHEVNAFLMMNGVSQTAHAWVEALERLTLRNDLALRTMLPLRAVVPRFKLLSTVERFCPRCFRDDECVNRPKYNRLLWSIHCVEACPLHNVLLEVVPDSRKQVPGKFWLPGLSRVDATSLASHVVRCASEEQVQSAGLVAELLDDVHQYPDAFANGGAPGDFLQHAISTLFDGDAEKFADHVGIDMASLCNWRYYWRSKNIYPCLPRLLRLAYCCGCAISDVILGNKVMLKRVYQPSNNYRVMWLNHGTAKTSRDLLTRLNEVFESEPTLNLSQVAQVLEVSQSFLRRLAPDITALIVQRGKEARRRRKVQREEARFDQYYKSFQALCIIENVLPANDKVVRHLLQHNATTLSFVEARGFHKRARHLTESRCKTGEK
;
A
#
# COMPACT_ATOMS: atom_id res chain seq x y z
N MET A 1 19.89 -18.27 -13.13
CA MET A 1 20.30 -18.51 -11.74
C MET A 1 20.63 -17.16 -11.13
N ARG A 2 19.79 -16.65 -10.22
CA ARG A 2 20.04 -15.39 -9.51
C ARG A 2 20.99 -15.73 -8.36
N ASN A 3 22.25 -15.29 -8.43
CA ASN A 3 23.16 -15.44 -7.29
C ASN A 3 22.55 -14.72 -6.09
N SER A 4 22.28 -15.46 -5.02
CA SER A 4 21.88 -14.90 -3.75
C SER A 4 22.95 -13.91 -3.30
N ILE A 5 22.55 -12.69 -2.96
CA ILE A 5 23.46 -11.75 -2.30
C ILE A 5 23.90 -12.43 -1.00
N ILE A 6 25.17 -12.82 -0.91
CA ILE A 6 25.76 -13.32 0.33
C ILE A 6 25.89 -12.09 1.24
N LEU A 7 24.98 -11.98 2.20
CA LEU A 7 24.84 -10.83 3.10
C LEU A 7 25.82 -10.85 4.28
N VAL A 8 26.82 -11.73 4.23
CA VAL A 8 27.91 -11.78 5.20
C VAL A 8 29.20 -11.63 4.42
N SER A 9 29.54 -10.39 4.03
CA SER A 9 30.89 -10.12 3.54
C SER A 9 31.72 -9.63 4.72
N VAL A 10 32.49 -10.55 5.31
CA VAL A 10 33.81 -10.18 5.82
C VAL A 10 34.58 -9.74 4.56
N PRO A 11 34.92 -8.45 4.40
CA PRO A 11 35.64 -8.01 3.21
C PRO A 11 36.93 -8.81 3.09
N ALA A 12 37.33 -9.18 1.86
CA ALA A 12 38.54 -9.99 1.66
C ALA A 12 39.74 -9.36 2.37
N GLY A 13 40.45 -10.15 3.18
CA GLY A 13 41.61 -9.71 3.97
C GLY A 13 41.31 -9.32 5.42
N TRP A 14 40.07 -9.45 5.90
CA TRP A 14 39.74 -9.28 7.32
C TRP A 14 39.89 -10.60 8.10
N PRO A 15 40.19 -10.55 9.41
CA PRO A 15 40.30 -11.74 10.26
C PRO A 15 39.02 -12.59 10.29
N GLU A 16 39.16 -13.92 10.40
CA GLU A 16 38.01 -14.86 10.44
C GLU A 16 37.10 -14.65 11.66
N ASP A 17 37.63 -14.05 12.74
CA ASP A 17 36.91 -13.70 13.97
C ASP A 17 36.24 -12.32 13.91
N ALA A 18 36.34 -11.60 12.78
CA ALA A 18 35.69 -10.30 12.63
C ALA A 18 34.15 -10.45 12.66
N PRO A 19 33.43 -9.60 13.44
CA PRO A 19 31.99 -9.74 13.54
C PRO A 19 31.29 -9.48 12.19
N PRO A 20 30.13 -10.11 11.94
CA PRO A 20 29.34 -9.86 10.73
C PRO A 20 29.10 -8.37 10.50
N ARG A 21 29.18 -7.93 9.24
CA ARG A 21 28.92 -6.53 8.84
C ARG A 21 27.55 -6.43 8.20
N SER A 22 26.81 -5.38 8.51
CA SER A 22 25.54 -5.10 7.84
C SER A 22 25.81 -4.66 6.40
N ALA A 23 24.97 -5.10 5.47
CA ALA A 23 25.07 -4.66 4.07
C ALA A 23 24.62 -3.21 3.89
N PHE A 24 23.67 -2.77 4.71
CA PHE A 24 23.20 -1.39 4.82
C PHE A 24 23.51 -0.79 6.20
N PHE A 25 23.65 0.53 6.26
CA PHE A 25 23.72 1.26 7.52
C PHE A 25 22.55 0.91 8.44
N GLY A 26 22.85 0.62 9.71
CA GLY A 26 21.86 0.43 10.76
C GLY A 26 21.24 1.75 11.21
N LEU A 27 20.63 2.49 10.28
CA LEU A 27 19.98 3.78 10.56
C LEU A 27 18.96 3.60 11.69
N THR A 28 18.86 4.57 12.61
CA THR A 28 17.87 4.51 13.69
C THR A 28 16.53 5.05 13.18
N PRO A 29 15.41 4.30 13.30
CA PRO A 29 14.09 4.81 13.05
C PRO A 29 13.78 6.01 13.95
N GLU A 30 13.05 6.99 13.42
CA GLU A 30 12.71 8.20 14.16
C GLU A 30 11.39 8.06 14.93
N GLY A 31 11.15 8.99 15.85
CA GLY A 31 9.93 9.06 16.65
C GLY A 31 10.02 8.29 17.97
N CYS A 32 9.34 8.80 18.99
CA CYS A 32 9.44 8.32 20.37
C CYS A 32 8.10 7.87 20.99
N GLY A 33 7.01 7.94 20.23
CA GLY A 33 5.67 7.54 20.69
C GLY A 33 4.71 7.34 19.53
N GLY A 34 3.51 6.84 19.77
CA GLY A 34 2.55 6.38 18.76
C GLY A 34 2.13 7.46 17.77
N ALA A 35 2.09 8.71 18.22
CA ALA A 35 1.82 9.86 17.36
C ALA A 35 2.99 10.25 16.43
N SER A 36 4.19 9.75 16.73
CA SER A 36 5.45 10.16 16.10
C SER A 36 6.30 9.03 15.55
N TYR A 37 6.01 7.74 15.78
CA TYR A 37 6.82 6.64 15.24
C TYR A 37 6.95 6.75 13.72
N GLU A 38 8.18 6.62 13.24
CA GLU A 38 8.45 6.58 11.80
C GLU A 38 7.82 5.33 11.16
N ASP A 39 7.29 5.50 9.95
CA ASP A 39 6.80 4.39 9.14
C ASP A 39 7.92 3.70 8.33
N LEU A 40 7.77 2.41 8.04
CA LEU A 40 8.81 1.64 7.33
C LEU A 40 9.11 2.19 5.93
N ALA A 41 8.12 2.77 5.25
CA ALA A 41 8.32 3.40 3.94
C ALA A 41 9.25 4.62 4.01
N SER A 42 9.10 5.46 5.03
CA SER A 42 9.94 6.62 5.34
C SER A 42 11.34 6.17 5.72
N TYR A 43 11.43 5.19 6.63
CA TYR A 43 12.71 4.60 7.01
C TYR A 43 13.47 4.10 5.77
N PHE A 44 12.80 3.35 4.90
CA PHE A 44 13.41 2.85 3.66
C PHE A 44 13.87 3.96 2.71
N ARG A 45 13.10 5.06 2.60
CA ARG A 45 13.47 6.22 1.78
C ARG A 45 14.69 6.93 2.34
N ARG A 46 14.73 7.17 3.65
CA ARG A 46 15.88 7.78 4.34
C ARG A 46 17.10 6.88 4.26
N LEU A 47 16.96 5.58 4.48
CA LEU A 47 18.04 4.61 4.33
C LEU A 47 18.62 4.65 2.92
N SER A 48 17.77 4.60 1.89
CA SER A 48 18.21 4.71 0.49
C SER A 48 18.96 6.01 0.23
N ALA A 49 18.48 7.13 0.77
CA ALA A 49 19.13 8.43 0.65
C ALA A 49 20.50 8.47 1.36
N HIS A 50 20.66 7.85 2.52
CA HIS A 50 21.95 7.73 3.22
C HIS A 50 22.97 6.93 2.40
N HIS A 51 22.52 6.00 1.56
CA HIS A 51 23.37 5.28 0.60
C HIS A 51 23.57 6.03 -0.73
N GLY A 52 22.97 7.22 -0.92
CA GLY A 52 23.00 7.94 -2.19
C GLY A 52 22.25 7.23 -3.32
N LEU A 53 21.29 6.35 -2.99
CA LEU A 53 20.56 5.53 -3.94
C LEU A 53 19.07 5.89 -3.97
N LEU A 54 18.45 5.74 -5.14
CA LEU A 54 17.00 5.88 -5.28
C LEU A 54 16.29 4.68 -4.62
N PRO A 55 15.19 4.89 -3.87
CA PRO A 55 14.44 3.79 -3.24
C PRO A 55 14.02 2.70 -4.22
N ARG A 56 13.63 3.07 -5.44
CA ARG A 56 13.29 2.10 -6.50
C ARG A 56 14.49 1.23 -6.91
N SER A 57 15.68 1.82 -6.98
CA SER A 57 16.91 1.10 -7.33
C SER A 57 17.30 0.11 -6.23
N VAL A 58 17.22 0.55 -4.97
CA VAL A 58 17.46 -0.29 -3.79
C VAL A 58 16.45 -1.44 -3.75
N ALA A 59 15.17 -1.14 -3.94
CA ALA A 59 14.09 -2.13 -3.97
C ALA A 59 14.39 -3.22 -5.00
N MET A 60 14.58 -2.84 -6.28
CA MET A 60 14.76 -3.82 -7.37
C MET A 60 16.02 -4.65 -7.28
N ARG A 61 17.13 -4.02 -6.89
CA ARG A 61 18.45 -4.63 -7.02
C ARG A 61 18.90 -5.33 -5.75
N VAL A 62 18.38 -4.93 -4.59
CA VAL A 62 18.84 -5.44 -3.29
C VAL A 62 17.71 -6.14 -2.54
N VAL A 63 16.57 -5.48 -2.35
CA VAL A 63 15.49 -6.04 -1.51
C VAL A 63 14.73 -7.16 -2.22
N LEU A 64 14.19 -6.90 -3.41
CA LEU A 64 13.36 -7.87 -4.14
C LEU A 64 14.05 -9.22 -4.37
N PRO A 65 15.36 -9.30 -4.71
CA PRO A 65 16.06 -10.59 -4.83
C PRO A 65 16.12 -11.42 -3.54
N LEU A 66 15.91 -10.80 -2.37
CA LEU A 66 15.86 -11.48 -1.08
C LEU A 66 14.46 -11.99 -0.73
N LEU A 67 13.43 -11.49 -1.40
CA LEU A 67 12.05 -11.91 -1.18
C LEU A 67 11.85 -13.27 -1.86
N ARG A 68 11.35 -14.25 -1.10
CA ARG A 68 11.25 -15.66 -1.53
C ARG A 68 10.15 -15.94 -2.56
N ASP A 69 9.38 -14.93 -2.99
CA ASP A 69 8.13 -15.12 -3.72
C ASP A 69 8.17 -14.48 -5.14
N GLU A 70 7.82 -15.27 -6.15
CA GLU A 70 7.82 -14.90 -7.58
C GLU A 70 6.74 -13.86 -7.94
N THR A 71 5.80 -13.60 -7.02
CA THR A 71 4.70 -12.66 -7.21
C THR A 71 5.11 -11.19 -7.09
N THR A 72 6.39 -10.89 -6.79
CA THR A 72 6.82 -9.54 -6.41
C THR A 72 7.05 -8.57 -7.59
N ASP A 73 7.09 -9.07 -8.83
CA ASP A 73 7.43 -8.27 -10.01
C ASP A 73 6.32 -7.29 -10.48
N TYR A 74 5.06 -7.48 -10.06
CA TYR A 74 3.93 -6.64 -10.53
C TYR A 74 3.70 -5.37 -9.71
N TRP A 75 4.23 -5.29 -8.49
CA TRP A 75 3.80 -4.30 -7.48
C TRP A 75 4.44 -2.93 -7.62
N MET A 76 5.65 -2.84 -8.16
CA MET A 76 6.39 -1.57 -8.12
C MET A 76 6.00 -0.54 -9.19
N HIS A 77 4.96 -0.79 -9.99
CA HIS A 77 4.48 0.18 -10.97
C HIS A 77 3.61 1.27 -10.33
N GLU A 78 3.22 1.12 -9.06
CA GLU A 78 2.37 2.08 -8.35
C GLU A 78 3.16 2.89 -7.31
N VAL A 79 2.91 4.20 -7.30
CA VAL A 79 3.44 5.18 -6.32
C VAL A 79 3.07 4.80 -4.87
N ASN A 80 1.98 4.03 -4.70
CA ASN A 80 1.47 3.56 -3.41
C ASN A 80 2.05 2.21 -2.96
N ALA A 81 2.92 1.57 -3.74
CA ALA A 81 3.48 0.25 -3.40
C ALA A 81 4.22 0.26 -2.05
N PHE A 82 4.87 1.37 -1.70
CA PHE A 82 5.56 1.50 -0.41
C PHE A 82 4.62 1.67 0.78
N LEU A 83 3.41 2.22 0.61
CA LEU A 83 2.45 2.32 1.73
C LEU A 83 2.06 0.93 2.26
N MET A 84 2.01 -0.07 1.38
CA MET A 84 1.68 -1.45 1.76
C MET A 84 2.70 -2.08 2.71
N MET A 85 3.94 -1.54 2.76
CA MET A 85 4.97 -1.97 3.70
C MET A 85 4.56 -1.74 5.16
N ASN A 86 3.67 -0.78 5.40
CA ASN A 86 3.23 -0.41 6.75
C ASN A 86 2.08 -1.30 7.27
N GLY A 87 1.60 -2.28 6.49
CA GLY A 87 0.39 -3.05 6.80
C GLY A 87 0.63 -4.36 7.56
N VAL A 88 -0.39 -5.24 7.55
CA VAL A 88 -0.39 -6.58 8.18
C VAL A 88 -0.12 -7.74 7.20
N SER A 89 0.28 -7.42 5.97
CA SER A 89 0.36 -8.42 4.89
C SER A 89 1.65 -9.26 4.94
N GLN A 90 1.65 -10.42 4.28
CA GLN A 90 2.87 -11.21 4.07
C GLN A 90 3.95 -10.40 3.33
N THR A 91 3.54 -9.51 2.42
CA THR A 91 4.45 -8.59 1.74
C THR A 91 5.12 -7.64 2.71
N ALA A 92 4.36 -7.02 3.63
CA ALA A 92 4.93 -6.16 4.67
C ALA A 92 5.95 -6.91 5.52
N HIS A 93 5.62 -8.15 5.92
CA HIS A 93 6.52 -9.01 6.69
C HIS A 93 7.82 -9.33 5.94
N ALA A 94 7.73 -9.69 4.65
CA ALA A 94 8.90 -10.00 3.85
C ALA A 94 9.82 -8.77 3.65
N TRP A 95 9.24 -7.57 3.55
CA TRP A 95 9.99 -6.31 3.52
C TRP A 95 10.71 -6.04 4.84
N VAL A 96 10.05 -6.24 5.98
CA VAL A 96 10.68 -6.14 7.30
C VAL A 96 11.84 -7.12 7.42
N GLU A 97 11.62 -8.41 7.14
CA GLU A 97 12.65 -9.45 7.24
C GLU A 97 13.87 -9.11 6.36
N ALA A 98 13.64 -8.65 5.12
CA ALA A 98 14.71 -8.27 4.22
C ALA A 98 15.49 -7.05 4.72
N LEU A 99 14.82 -6.00 5.21
CA LEU A 99 15.47 -4.80 5.71
C LEU A 99 16.21 -5.05 7.02
N GLU A 100 15.63 -5.82 7.94
CA GLU A 100 16.26 -6.26 9.19
C GLU A 100 17.53 -7.06 8.91
N ARG A 101 17.47 -8.01 7.97
CA ARG A 101 18.65 -8.76 7.52
C ARG A 101 19.73 -7.86 6.89
N LEU A 102 19.32 -6.88 6.08
CA LEU A 102 20.25 -5.95 5.42
C LEU A 102 20.92 -4.98 6.40
N THR A 103 20.21 -4.56 7.44
CA THR A 103 20.64 -3.53 8.39
C THR A 103 21.12 -4.10 9.73
N LEU A 104 20.97 -5.41 9.95
CA LEU A 104 21.16 -6.12 11.23
C LEU A 104 20.30 -5.56 12.37
N ARG A 105 19.13 -5.00 12.03
CA ARG A 105 18.12 -4.54 12.99
C ARG A 105 17.11 -5.64 13.29
N ASN A 106 16.33 -5.48 14.35
CA ASN A 106 15.29 -6.41 14.78
C ASN A 106 14.01 -5.72 15.29
N ASP A 107 13.91 -4.40 15.10
CA ASP A 107 12.84 -3.55 15.62
C ASP A 107 11.97 -2.93 14.51
N LEU A 108 12.23 -3.24 13.24
CA LEU A 108 11.54 -2.61 12.12
C LEU A 108 10.09 -3.11 11.98
N ALA A 109 9.78 -4.28 12.51
CA ALA A 109 8.40 -4.76 12.64
C ALA A 109 7.51 -3.76 13.41
N LEU A 110 8.05 -3.10 14.44
CA LEU A 110 7.35 -2.11 15.27
C LEU A 110 7.15 -0.76 14.54
N ARG A 111 7.71 -0.60 13.34
CA ARG A 111 7.51 0.56 12.44
C ARG A 111 6.42 0.29 11.38
N THR A 112 5.58 -0.71 11.65
CA THR A 112 4.48 -1.16 10.80
C THR A 112 3.29 -1.60 11.64
N MET A 113 2.19 -1.97 10.99
CA MET A 113 1.02 -2.60 11.63
C MET A 113 1.18 -4.12 11.80
N LEU A 114 2.32 -4.73 11.44
CA LEU A 114 2.53 -6.19 11.52
C LEU A 114 2.26 -6.82 12.89
N PRO A 115 2.59 -6.20 14.03
CA PRO A 115 2.27 -6.79 15.34
C PRO A 115 0.78 -7.06 15.53
N LEU A 116 -0.08 -6.31 14.85
CA LEU A 116 -1.54 -6.47 14.90
C LEU A 116 -2.10 -7.49 13.91
N ARG A 117 -1.26 -8.20 13.13
CA ARG A 117 -1.72 -9.09 12.04
C ARG A 117 -2.66 -10.21 12.47
N ALA A 118 -2.56 -10.66 13.71
CA ALA A 118 -3.40 -11.74 14.25
C ALA A 118 -4.78 -11.24 14.73
N VAL A 119 -4.93 -9.93 14.93
CA VAL A 119 -6.08 -9.35 15.64
C VAL A 119 -6.81 -8.25 14.87
N VAL A 120 -6.16 -7.65 13.86
CA VAL A 120 -6.74 -6.60 13.03
C VAL A 120 -6.73 -7.03 11.56
N PRO A 121 -7.89 -7.11 10.89
CA PRO A 121 -7.94 -7.46 9.49
C PRO A 121 -7.42 -6.31 8.61
N ARG A 122 -6.84 -6.66 7.46
CA ARG A 122 -6.32 -5.68 6.47
C ARG A 122 -7.36 -4.70 5.90
N PHE A 123 -8.65 -5.02 6.02
CA PHE A 123 -9.72 -4.24 5.41
C PHE A 123 -9.81 -2.86 6.06
N LYS A 124 -9.68 -1.80 5.27
CA LYS A 124 -9.66 -0.40 5.74
C LYS A 124 -8.61 -0.14 6.83
N LEU A 125 -7.47 -0.84 6.78
CA LEU A 125 -6.37 -0.62 7.72
C LEU A 125 -5.50 0.58 7.30
N LEU A 126 -5.04 0.57 6.05
CA LEU A 126 -4.15 1.60 5.51
C LEU A 126 -4.90 2.60 4.64
N SER A 127 -4.42 3.83 4.63
CA SER A 127 -4.82 4.86 3.68
C SER A 127 -4.46 4.45 2.25
N THR A 128 -5.30 4.82 1.29
CA THR A 128 -5.05 4.61 -0.14
C THR A 128 -4.15 5.69 -0.75
N VAL A 129 -3.86 6.75 0.00
CA VAL A 129 -3.02 7.87 -0.40
C VAL A 129 -2.04 8.21 0.71
N GLU A 130 -0.88 8.74 0.33
CA GLU A 130 0.11 9.22 1.30
C GLU A 130 -0.35 10.56 1.88
N ARG A 131 -0.27 10.68 3.20
CA ARG A 131 -0.73 11.85 3.94
C ARG A 131 0.35 12.35 4.88
N PHE A 132 0.23 13.60 5.30
CA PHE A 132 1.19 14.24 6.17
C PHE A 132 0.57 15.36 7.00
N CYS A 133 1.25 15.75 8.07
CA CYS A 133 0.96 16.99 8.80
C CYS A 133 2.04 18.04 8.47
N PRO A 134 1.68 19.22 7.93
CA PRO A 134 2.64 20.29 7.65
C PRO A 134 3.39 20.76 8.92
N ARG A 135 2.71 20.86 10.06
CA ARG A 135 3.31 21.31 11.33
C ARG A 135 4.33 20.33 11.87
N CYS A 136 4.05 19.04 11.78
CA CYS A 136 5.01 17.98 12.11
C CYS A 136 6.32 18.10 11.32
N PHE A 137 6.26 18.36 10.00
CA PHE A 137 7.49 18.62 9.23
C PHE A 137 8.16 19.93 9.61
N ARG A 138 7.39 20.96 9.99
CA ARG A 138 7.95 22.21 10.50
C ARG A 138 8.70 22.00 11.81
N ASP A 139 8.13 21.22 12.73
CA ASP A 139 8.80 20.86 13.98
C ASP A 139 10.10 20.10 13.69
N ASP A 140 10.09 19.19 12.69
CA ASP A 140 11.30 18.50 12.24
C ASP A 140 12.39 19.49 11.78
N GLU A 141 12.01 20.48 10.97
CA GLU A 141 12.92 21.53 10.49
C GLU A 141 13.41 22.43 11.63
N CYS A 142 12.53 22.84 12.55
CA CYS A 142 12.86 23.73 13.67
C CYS A 142 13.88 23.13 14.63
N VAL A 143 13.83 21.81 14.86
CA VAL A 143 14.80 21.12 15.73
C VAL A 143 15.97 20.51 14.94
N ASN A 144 16.09 20.83 13.65
CA ASN A 144 17.13 20.34 12.74
C ASN A 144 17.27 18.80 12.75
N ARG A 145 16.14 18.08 12.86
CA ARG A 145 16.11 16.61 12.74
C ARG A 145 15.75 16.20 11.30
N PRO A 146 16.16 15.00 10.85
CA PRO A 146 15.72 14.49 9.56
C PRO A 146 14.19 14.46 9.50
N LYS A 147 13.60 14.97 8.41
CA LYS A 147 12.17 14.83 8.16
C LYS A 147 11.83 13.36 7.91
N TYR A 148 10.70 12.91 8.45
CA TYR A 148 10.21 11.54 8.28
C TYR A 148 8.67 11.48 8.29
N ASN A 149 8.10 10.43 7.67
CA ASN A 149 6.66 10.19 7.74
C ASN A 149 6.31 9.37 8.98
N ARG A 150 5.17 9.66 9.58
CA ARG A 150 4.69 8.99 10.79
C ARG A 150 3.80 7.82 10.42
N LEU A 151 3.96 6.69 11.10
CA LEU A 151 3.13 5.49 10.93
C LEU A 151 1.65 5.81 11.08
N LEU A 152 1.30 6.66 12.04
CA LEU A 152 -0.07 7.13 12.26
C LEU A 152 -0.72 7.70 10.98
N TRP A 153 0.03 8.40 10.13
CA TRP A 153 -0.50 9.00 8.89
C TRP A 153 -0.91 7.96 7.85
N SER A 154 -0.30 6.78 7.91
CA SER A 154 -0.59 5.68 7.00
C SER A 154 -1.90 4.95 7.34
N ILE A 155 -2.52 5.20 8.50
CA ILE A 155 -3.69 4.48 9.01
C ILE A 155 -4.99 5.10 8.51
N HIS A 156 -5.85 4.30 7.88
CA HIS A 156 -7.03 4.78 7.15
C HIS A 156 -7.97 5.69 7.96
N CYS A 157 -8.31 5.31 9.20
CA CYS A 157 -9.25 6.05 10.05
C CYS A 157 -8.64 7.25 10.78
N VAL A 158 -7.35 7.51 10.63
CA VAL A 158 -6.70 8.71 11.18
C VAL A 158 -6.83 9.83 10.17
N GLU A 159 -7.61 10.87 10.47
CA GLU A 159 -7.78 12.05 9.59
C GLU A 159 -7.03 13.29 10.10
N ALA A 160 -6.63 13.29 11.37
CA ALA A 160 -5.99 14.42 12.03
C ALA A 160 -4.65 14.05 12.64
N CYS A 161 -3.81 15.06 12.86
CA CYS A 161 -2.63 14.97 13.69
C CYS A 161 -2.97 15.31 15.15
N PRO A 162 -2.77 14.39 16.10
CA PRO A 162 -3.10 14.63 17.51
C PRO A 162 -2.08 15.55 18.21
N LEU A 163 -0.90 15.77 17.62
CA LEU A 163 0.12 16.68 18.17
C LEU A 163 -0.19 18.15 17.87
N HIS A 164 -0.90 18.40 16.77
CA HIS A 164 -1.07 19.75 16.22
C HIS A 164 -2.52 20.16 16.02
N ASN A 165 -3.47 19.25 16.24
CA ASN A 165 -4.92 19.47 16.10
C ASN A 165 -5.33 19.97 14.70
N VAL A 166 -4.66 19.47 13.67
CA VAL A 166 -4.91 19.81 12.26
C VAL A 166 -5.23 18.56 11.45
N LEU A 167 -5.99 18.74 10.37
CA LEU A 167 -6.23 17.68 9.39
C LEU A 167 -4.92 17.28 8.71
N LEU A 168 -4.80 15.99 8.41
CA LEU A 168 -3.74 15.48 7.57
C LEU A 168 -4.02 15.87 6.12
N GLU A 169 -3.00 16.40 5.45
CA GLU A 169 -3.04 16.75 4.03
C GLU A 169 -2.54 15.60 3.17
N VAL A 170 -2.99 15.54 1.92
CA VAL A 170 -2.55 14.52 0.95
C VAL A 170 -1.29 15.01 0.26
N VAL A 171 -0.25 14.16 0.20
CA VAL A 171 0.96 14.48 -0.56
C VAL A 171 0.58 14.67 -2.04
N PRO A 172 0.89 15.82 -2.66
CA PRO A 172 0.59 16.04 -4.07
C PRO A 172 1.18 14.94 -4.95
N ASP A 173 0.37 14.36 -5.82
CA ASP A 173 0.76 13.30 -6.75
C ASP A 173 0.41 13.71 -8.18
N SER A 174 1.43 13.96 -9.01
CA SER A 174 1.27 14.21 -10.43
C SER A 174 1.12 12.87 -11.16
N ARG A 175 -0.08 12.29 -11.11
CA ARG A 175 -0.44 11.08 -11.89
C ARG A 175 -0.22 11.20 -13.41
N LYS A 176 0.30 12.33 -13.91
CA LYS A 176 0.53 12.63 -15.33
C LYS A 176 1.85 13.34 -15.66
N GLN A 177 2.76 13.63 -14.73
CA GLN A 177 4.00 14.36 -15.09
C GLN A 177 5.23 13.80 -14.39
N VAL A 178 6.01 13.06 -15.19
CA VAL A 178 7.41 12.62 -15.02
C VAL A 178 7.66 11.56 -13.92
N PRO A 179 8.43 10.48 -14.20
CA PRO A 179 8.82 9.54 -13.15
C PRO A 179 9.77 10.20 -12.14
N GLY A 180 9.32 10.26 -10.88
CA GLY A 180 10.16 10.06 -9.68
C GLY A 180 11.39 10.95 -9.52
N LYS A 181 11.22 12.25 -9.25
CA LYS A 181 12.36 13.10 -8.87
C LYS A 181 12.60 13.21 -7.36
N PHE A 182 11.57 13.11 -6.51
CA PHE A 182 11.74 13.32 -5.07
C PHE A 182 11.01 12.25 -4.24
N TRP A 183 11.79 11.47 -3.49
CA TRP A 183 11.30 10.39 -2.61
C TRP A 183 11.66 10.64 -1.14
N LEU A 184 12.21 11.82 -0.82
CA LEU A 184 12.56 12.19 0.53
C LEU A 184 11.31 12.61 1.30
N PRO A 185 11.18 12.21 2.58
CA PRO A 185 10.09 12.71 3.42
C PRO A 185 10.12 14.24 3.53
N GLY A 186 8.93 14.85 3.54
CA GLY A 186 8.78 16.29 3.72
C GLY A 186 9.01 17.14 2.48
N LEU A 187 9.11 16.51 1.29
CA LEU A 187 9.16 17.20 0.00
C LEU A 187 8.01 16.73 -0.90
N SER A 188 7.45 17.67 -1.65
CA SER A 188 6.45 17.40 -2.69
C SER A 188 7.04 16.56 -3.81
N ARG A 189 6.26 15.60 -4.31
CA ARG A 189 6.66 14.72 -5.42
C ARG A 189 6.61 15.40 -6.78
N VAL A 190 5.92 16.54 -6.87
CA VAL A 190 5.67 17.24 -8.12
C VAL A 190 6.76 18.29 -8.39
N ASP A 191 7.05 19.12 -7.40
CA ASP A 191 7.83 20.35 -7.55
C ASP A 191 8.94 20.49 -6.51
N ALA A 192 9.16 19.48 -5.66
CA ALA A 192 10.16 19.49 -4.57
C ALA A 192 9.97 20.57 -3.50
N THR A 193 8.81 21.24 -3.47
CA THR A 193 8.52 22.22 -2.42
C THR A 193 8.47 21.55 -1.05
N SER A 194 8.82 22.29 0.01
CA SER A 194 8.73 21.76 1.37
C SER A 194 7.26 21.55 1.75
N LEU A 195 6.93 20.36 2.21
CA LEU A 195 5.59 20.07 2.72
C LEU A 195 5.31 20.81 4.05
N ALA A 196 6.34 21.33 4.72
CA ALA A 196 6.20 22.11 5.96
C ALA A 196 5.52 23.49 5.77
N SER A 197 5.54 24.02 4.55
CA SER A 197 4.92 25.31 4.21
C SER A 197 3.46 25.20 3.77
N HIS A 198 2.90 23.98 3.70
CA HIS A 198 1.50 23.80 3.32
C HIS A 198 0.54 24.44 4.34
N VAL A 199 -0.57 24.98 3.81
CA VAL A 199 -1.65 25.55 4.62
C VAL A 199 -2.27 24.45 5.48
N VAL A 200 -2.58 24.79 6.72
CA VAL A 200 -3.17 23.87 7.70
C VAL A 200 -4.65 24.17 7.88
N ARG A 201 -5.44 23.11 8.07
CA ARG A 201 -6.85 23.19 8.44
C ARG A 201 -7.05 22.58 9.83
N CYS A 202 -7.78 23.26 10.71
CA CYS A 202 -8.09 22.73 12.03
C CYS A 202 -8.92 21.44 11.91
N ALA A 203 -8.59 20.45 12.71
CA ALA A 203 -9.40 19.25 12.87
C ALA A 203 -10.49 19.48 13.92
N SER A 204 -11.59 18.73 13.86
CA SER A 204 -12.55 18.69 14.96
C SER A 204 -11.95 17.98 16.18
N GLU A 205 -12.49 18.26 17.37
CA GLU A 205 -12.08 17.60 18.60
C GLU A 205 -12.19 16.07 18.50
N GLU A 206 -13.27 15.57 17.89
CA GLU A 206 -13.47 14.12 17.67
C GLU A 206 -12.40 13.52 16.75
N GLN A 207 -12.00 14.21 15.67
CA GLN A 207 -10.94 13.72 14.78
C GLN A 207 -9.59 13.65 15.50
N VAL A 208 -9.31 14.62 16.37
CA VAL A 208 -8.11 14.65 17.22
C VAL A 208 -8.15 13.51 18.24
N GLN A 209 -9.26 13.34 18.96
CA GLN A 209 -9.44 12.25 19.93
C GLN A 209 -9.32 10.88 19.25
N SER A 210 -9.92 10.71 18.08
CA SER A 210 -9.81 9.49 17.28
C SER A 210 -8.38 9.17 16.88
N ALA A 211 -7.62 10.19 16.45
CA ALA A 211 -6.21 10.03 16.15
C ALA A 211 -5.37 9.72 17.40
N GLY A 212 -5.74 10.29 18.55
CA GLY A 212 -5.16 10.01 19.87
C GLY A 212 -5.31 8.55 20.27
N LEU A 213 -6.51 7.98 20.20
CA LEU A 213 -6.77 6.57 20.50
C LEU A 213 -5.96 5.61 19.61
N VAL A 214 -5.74 5.97 18.34
CA VAL A 214 -4.89 5.17 17.44
C VAL A 214 -3.41 5.34 17.80
N ALA A 215 -2.98 6.53 18.22
CA ALA A 215 -1.62 6.74 18.71
C ALA A 215 -1.35 5.91 19.98
N GLU A 216 -2.28 5.92 20.95
CA GLU A 216 -2.21 5.08 22.16
C GLU A 216 -2.12 3.59 21.81
N LEU A 217 -2.91 3.12 20.85
CA LEU A 217 -2.79 1.74 20.35
C LEU A 217 -1.38 1.43 19.83
N LEU A 218 -0.76 2.36 19.10
CA LEU A 218 0.61 2.16 18.60
C LEU A 218 1.63 2.13 19.73
N ASP A 219 1.42 2.90 20.80
CA ASP A 219 2.25 2.85 22.01
C ASP A 219 2.10 1.52 22.75
N ASP A 220 0.86 1.05 22.95
CA ASP A 220 0.58 -0.24 23.57
C ASP A 220 1.21 -1.40 22.79
N VAL A 221 1.12 -1.36 21.45
CA VAL A 221 1.75 -2.36 20.57
C VAL A 221 3.27 -2.31 20.64
N HIS A 222 3.85 -1.11 20.75
CA HIS A 222 5.29 -0.96 20.87
C HIS A 222 5.81 -1.45 22.24
N GLN A 223 5.04 -1.22 23.32
CA GLN A 223 5.43 -1.62 24.67
C GLN A 223 5.15 -3.10 24.94
N TYR A 224 4.07 -3.66 24.39
CA TYR A 224 3.61 -5.03 24.65
C TYR A 224 3.27 -5.79 23.36
N PRO A 225 4.22 -5.97 22.41
CA PRO A 225 3.94 -6.59 21.12
C PRO A 225 3.42 -8.03 21.24
N ASP A 226 3.91 -8.79 22.23
CA ASP A 226 3.53 -10.18 22.47
C ASP A 226 2.06 -10.34 22.87
N ALA A 227 1.46 -9.31 23.47
CA ALA A 227 0.04 -9.34 23.85
C ALA A 227 -0.89 -9.47 22.62
N PHE A 228 -0.43 -9.00 21.45
CA PHE A 228 -1.21 -9.00 20.21
C PHE A 228 -0.87 -10.18 19.29
N ALA A 229 0.16 -10.96 19.60
CA ALA A 229 0.70 -12.00 18.72
C ALA A 229 -0.22 -13.24 18.62
N ASN A 230 -0.93 -13.59 19.70
CA ASN A 230 -1.64 -14.87 19.84
C ASN A 230 -3.17 -14.76 19.63
N GLY A 231 -3.62 -13.69 18.97
CA GLY A 231 -5.05 -13.42 18.75
C GLY A 231 -5.65 -12.54 19.84
N GLY A 232 -6.92 -12.17 19.66
CA GLY A 232 -7.61 -11.19 20.49
C GLY A 232 -8.94 -11.73 21.02
N ALA A 233 -9.54 -10.99 21.94
CA ALA A 233 -10.80 -11.36 22.57
C ALA A 233 -11.86 -10.25 22.49
N PRO A 234 -12.15 -9.69 21.29
CA PRO A 234 -13.17 -8.65 21.15
C PRO A 234 -14.57 -9.11 21.58
N GLY A 235 -14.88 -10.41 21.50
CA GLY A 235 -16.15 -10.95 22.01
C GLY A 235 -16.32 -10.80 23.52
N ASP A 236 -15.24 -10.98 24.28
CA ASP A 236 -15.25 -10.83 25.75
C ASP A 236 -15.44 -9.37 26.15
N PHE A 237 -14.77 -8.45 25.42
CA PHE A 237 -15.01 -7.02 25.59
C PHE A 237 -16.46 -6.64 25.27
N LEU A 238 -17.00 -7.10 24.14
CA LEU A 238 -18.38 -6.78 23.74
C LEU A 238 -19.39 -7.31 24.75
N GLN A 239 -19.18 -8.51 25.29
CA GLN A 239 -20.02 -9.09 26.33
C GLN A 239 -20.00 -8.24 27.61
N HIS A 240 -18.81 -7.80 28.03
CA HIS A 240 -18.62 -6.90 29.17
C HIS A 240 -19.31 -5.56 28.91
N ALA A 241 -19.04 -4.91 27.79
CA ALA A 241 -19.60 -3.61 27.43
C ALA A 241 -21.13 -3.61 27.36
N ILE A 242 -21.74 -4.64 26.75
CA ILE A 242 -23.20 -4.77 26.70
C ILE A 242 -23.80 -4.95 28.10
N SER A 243 -23.16 -5.75 28.96
CA SER A 243 -23.63 -5.97 30.33
C SER A 243 -23.51 -4.72 31.21
N THR A 244 -22.37 -4.02 31.14
CA THR A 244 -22.06 -2.87 32.00
C THR A 244 -22.73 -1.59 31.53
N LEU A 245 -22.78 -1.36 30.20
CA LEU A 245 -23.31 -0.12 29.66
C LEU A 245 -24.79 -0.22 29.28
N PHE A 246 -25.38 -1.39 29.05
CA PHE A 246 -26.75 -1.49 28.54
C PHE A 246 -27.58 -2.59 29.22
N ASP A 247 -27.19 -3.04 30.42
CA ASP A 247 -27.91 -4.05 31.21
C ASP A 247 -28.19 -5.35 30.43
N GLY A 248 -27.30 -5.71 29.50
CA GLY A 248 -27.45 -6.89 28.65
C GLY A 248 -28.14 -6.64 27.30
N ASP A 249 -28.66 -5.43 27.05
CA ASP A 249 -29.37 -5.08 25.82
C ASP A 249 -28.40 -4.80 24.66
N ALA A 250 -28.22 -5.82 23.82
CA ALA A 250 -27.31 -5.77 22.68
C ALA A 250 -27.82 -4.88 21.54
N GLU A 251 -29.14 -4.69 21.40
CA GLU A 251 -29.71 -3.83 20.35
C GLU A 251 -29.46 -2.36 20.68
N LYS A 252 -29.71 -1.94 21.92
CA LYS A 252 -29.37 -0.57 22.36
C LYS A 252 -27.88 -0.27 22.25
N PHE A 253 -27.02 -1.26 22.55
CA PHE A 253 -25.59 -1.11 22.33
C PHE A 253 -25.24 -0.93 20.85
N ALA A 254 -25.84 -1.76 19.97
CA ALA A 254 -25.63 -1.67 18.53
C ALA A 254 -26.04 -0.29 17.98
N ASP A 255 -27.16 0.26 18.45
CA ASP A 255 -27.65 1.59 18.10
C ASP A 255 -26.72 2.70 18.61
N HIS A 256 -26.29 2.63 19.87
CA HIS A 256 -25.34 3.59 20.47
C HIS A 256 -24.02 3.67 19.70
N VAL A 257 -23.49 2.51 19.31
CA VAL A 257 -22.24 2.41 18.53
C VAL A 257 -22.51 2.59 17.03
N GLY A 258 -23.76 2.61 16.55
CA GLY A 258 -24.12 2.68 15.13
C GLY A 258 -23.51 1.56 14.27
N ILE A 259 -23.62 0.33 14.75
CA ILE A 259 -23.25 -0.91 14.06
C ILE A 259 -24.50 -1.76 13.84
N ASP A 260 -24.54 -2.53 12.76
CA ASP A 260 -25.65 -3.46 12.55
C ASP A 260 -25.52 -4.67 13.50
N MET A 261 -26.68 -5.20 13.91
CA MET A 261 -26.76 -6.31 14.86
C MET A 261 -26.07 -7.59 14.34
N ALA A 262 -26.05 -7.81 13.02
CA ALA A 262 -25.38 -8.98 12.44
C ALA A 262 -23.85 -8.91 12.60
N SER A 263 -23.24 -7.74 12.35
CA SER A 263 -21.82 -7.49 12.62
C SER A 263 -21.49 -7.67 14.09
N LEU A 264 -22.31 -7.11 14.99
CA LEU A 264 -22.13 -7.25 16.44
C LEU A 264 -22.15 -8.72 16.86
N CYS A 265 -23.17 -9.48 16.45
CA CYS A 265 -23.27 -10.92 16.72
C CYS A 265 -22.07 -11.70 16.15
N ASN A 266 -21.59 -11.33 14.97
CA ASN A 266 -20.42 -11.98 14.37
C ASN A 266 -19.15 -11.80 15.22
N TRP A 267 -18.90 -10.60 15.72
CA TRP A 267 -17.75 -10.32 16.58
C TRP A 267 -17.92 -10.92 17.97
N ARG A 268 -19.15 -10.92 18.51
CA ARG A 268 -19.46 -11.41 19.85
C ARG A 268 -19.47 -12.94 19.97
N TYR A 269 -19.74 -13.68 18.89
CA TYR A 269 -19.88 -15.15 18.96
C TYR A 269 -18.94 -15.92 18.04
N TYR A 270 -18.48 -15.32 16.93
CA TYR A 270 -17.74 -16.03 15.88
C TYR A 270 -16.30 -15.54 15.68
N TRP A 271 -15.79 -14.62 16.49
CA TRP A 271 -14.39 -14.15 16.40
C TRP A 271 -13.39 -15.30 16.55
N ARG A 272 -13.59 -16.19 17.54
CA ARG A 272 -12.69 -17.33 17.81
C ARG A 272 -12.85 -18.47 16.80
N SER A 273 -14.08 -18.81 16.42
CA SER A 273 -14.37 -19.97 15.57
C SER A 273 -14.21 -19.70 14.08
N LYS A 274 -14.44 -18.46 13.63
CA LYS A 274 -14.40 -18.07 12.21
C LYS A 274 -13.35 -17.01 11.88
N ASN A 275 -12.52 -16.62 12.85
CA ASN A 275 -11.50 -15.58 12.69
C ASN A 275 -12.10 -14.24 12.21
N ILE A 276 -13.30 -13.89 12.70
CA ILE A 276 -14.04 -12.68 12.31
C ILE A 276 -13.77 -11.56 13.31
N TYR A 277 -12.88 -10.64 12.94
CA TYR A 277 -12.52 -9.48 13.76
C TYR A 277 -13.13 -8.19 13.20
N PRO A 278 -13.48 -7.21 14.06
CA PRO A 278 -13.81 -5.87 13.59
C PRO A 278 -12.60 -5.24 12.92
N CYS A 279 -12.80 -4.47 11.84
CA CYS A 279 -11.72 -3.69 11.25
C CYS A 279 -11.32 -2.53 12.17
N LEU A 280 -10.11 -1.98 12.00
CA LEU A 280 -9.59 -0.91 12.87
C LEU A 280 -10.55 0.29 13.03
N PRO A 281 -11.26 0.78 11.99
CA PRO A 281 -12.24 1.83 12.20
C PRO A 281 -13.43 1.44 13.10
N ARG A 282 -13.83 0.16 13.10
CA ARG A 282 -14.87 -0.35 14.00
C ARG A 282 -14.34 -0.51 15.43
N LEU A 283 -13.09 -0.97 15.59
CA LEU A 283 -12.42 -1.04 16.89
C LEU A 283 -12.28 0.35 17.52
N LEU A 284 -11.83 1.34 16.74
CA LEU A 284 -11.76 2.75 17.14
C LEU A 284 -13.13 3.26 17.60
N ARG A 285 -14.20 2.96 16.84
CA ARG A 285 -15.55 3.39 17.20
C ARG A 285 -16.06 2.76 18.50
N LEU A 286 -15.80 1.46 18.69
CA LEU A 286 -16.13 0.76 19.93
C LEU A 286 -15.40 1.40 21.11
N ALA A 287 -14.09 1.63 20.98
CA ALA A 287 -13.26 2.26 22.01
C ALA A 287 -13.76 3.67 22.35
N TYR A 288 -14.01 4.50 21.34
CA TYR A 288 -14.54 5.85 21.51
C TYR A 288 -15.89 5.86 22.25
N CYS A 289 -16.88 5.11 21.75
CA CYS A 289 -18.23 5.10 22.32
C CYS A 289 -18.30 4.49 23.73
N CYS A 290 -17.32 3.66 24.10
CA CYS A 290 -17.20 3.03 25.42
C CYS A 290 -16.20 3.76 26.35
N GLY A 291 -15.53 4.81 25.88
CA GLY A 291 -14.59 5.61 26.66
C GLY A 291 -13.37 4.83 27.16
N CYS A 292 -12.82 3.92 26.33
CA CYS A 292 -11.67 3.07 26.66
C CYS A 292 -10.62 3.06 25.54
N ALA A 293 -9.50 2.36 25.76
CA ALA A 293 -8.45 2.23 24.76
C ALA A 293 -8.84 1.20 23.66
N ILE A 294 -8.24 1.32 22.47
CA ILE A 294 -8.47 0.35 21.40
C ILE A 294 -7.88 -1.02 21.77
N SER A 295 -6.76 -1.05 22.50
CA SER A 295 -6.14 -2.25 23.03
C SER A 295 -7.09 -3.03 23.94
N ASP A 296 -7.88 -2.36 24.77
CA ASP A 296 -8.89 -3.02 25.62
C ASP A 296 -9.95 -3.77 24.80
N VAL A 297 -10.41 -3.15 23.71
CA VAL A 297 -11.37 -3.77 22.78
C VAL A 297 -10.75 -4.99 22.09
N ILE A 298 -9.49 -4.87 21.64
CA ILE A 298 -8.79 -5.95 20.93
C ILE A 298 -8.53 -7.14 21.87
N LEU A 299 -8.03 -6.86 23.07
CA LEU A 299 -7.55 -7.87 24.02
C LEU A 299 -8.66 -8.43 24.92
N GLY A 300 -9.86 -7.85 24.90
CA GLY A 300 -10.97 -8.33 25.72
C GLY A 300 -10.90 -7.87 27.17
N ASN A 301 -10.19 -6.77 27.45
CA ASN A 301 -9.98 -6.30 28.81
C ASN A 301 -11.29 -5.81 29.44
N LYS A 302 -11.50 -6.18 30.70
CA LYS A 302 -12.67 -5.74 31.49
C LYS A 302 -12.34 -4.48 32.27
N VAL A 303 -12.28 -3.35 31.55
CA VAL A 303 -11.99 -2.04 32.11
C VAL A 303 -13.28 -1.32 32.55
N MET A 304 -13.12 -0.20 33.26
CA MET A 304 -14.22 0.72 33.53
C MET A 304 -14.63 1.42 32.23
N LEU A 305 -15.94 1.43 31.94
CA LEU A 305 -16.48 1.95 30.69
C LEU A 305 -17.35 3.17 30.95
N LYS A 306 -17.39 4.08 29.98
CA LYS A 306 -18.23 5.27 29.99
C LYS A 306 -18.97 5.38 28.67
N ARG A 307 -20.27 5.68 28.72
CA ARG A 307 -21.02 6.01 27.50
C ARG A 307 -20.57 7.37 26.97
N VAL A 308 -19.97 7.37 25.79
CA VAL A 308 -19.64 8.59 25.05
C VAL A 308 -20.59 8.69 23.86
N TYR A 309 -21.37 9.77 23.81
CA TYR A 309 -22.28 10.02 22.71
C TYR A 309 -21.58 10.77 21.61
N GLN A 310 -21.85 10.31 20.41
CA GLN A 310 -21.29 10.84 19.19
C GLN A 310 -22.15 12.07 18.77
N PRO A 311 -21.57 13.25 18.52
CA PRO A 311 -22.35 14.43 18.12
C PRO A 311 -23.17 14.11 16.88
N SER A 312 -24.48 14.37 16.93
CA SER A 312 -25.44 14.05 15.87
C SER A 312 -25.28 14.93 14.61
N ASN A 313 -24.10 14.89 13.98
CA ASN A 313 -23.82 15.23 12.59
C ASN A 313 -22.29 15.23 12.35
N ASN A 314 -21.78 14.29 11.54
CA ASN A 314 -20.90 14.57 10.38
C ASN A 314 -19.98 13.44 9.91
N TYR A 315 -19.85 12.31 10.62
CA TYR A 315 -19.15 11.14 10.07
C TYR A 315 -20.12 10.24 9.27
N ARG A 316 -20.79 10.85 8.28
CA ARG A 316 -20.84 10.21 6.96
C ARG A 316 -19.44 10.31 6.34
N VAL A 317 -18.40 9.76 6.99
CA VAL A 317 -17.35 9.13 6.18
C VAL A 317 -18.12 8.17 5.28
N MET A 318 -17.64 7.95 4.06
CA MET A 318 -18.22 7.03 3.09
C MET A 318 -18.18 5.55 3.56
N TRP A 319 -18.67 5.28 4.78
CA TRP A 319 -19.24 4.05 5.27
C TRP A 319 -20.53 3.79 4.47
N LEU A 320 -20.39 3.53 3.17
CA LEU A 320 -21.41 2.78 2.46
C LEU A 320 -21.50 1.43 3.19
N ASN A 321 -22.43 1.36 4.13
CA ASN A 321 -23.15 0.15 4.46
C ASN A 321 -23.75 -0.29 3.12
N HIS A 322 -23.07 -1.15 2.37
CA HIS A 322 -23.80 -2.02 1.47
C HIS A 322 -24.53 -3.03 2.35
N GLY A 323 -25.67 -2.56 2.87
CA GLY A 323 -26.68 -3.36 3.50
C GLY A 323 -27.05 -4.48 2.54
N THR A 324 -26.63 -5.67 2.90
CA THR A 324 -27.16 -6.92 2.39
C THR A 324 -28.57 -7.08 2.93
N ALA A 325 -29.61 -6.81 2.12
CA ALA A 325 -30.94 -7.40 2.37
C ALA A 325 -31.96 -7.33 1.22
N LYS A 326 -31.88 -6.46 0.19
CA LYS A 326 -32.97 -6.37 -0.81
C LYS A 326 -32.60 -6.22 -2.29
N THR A 327 -31.32 -6.19 -2.67
CA THR A 327 -30.88 -5.80 -4.03
C THR A 327 -30.48 -6.95 -4.97
N SER A 328 -30.33 -8.19 -4.49
CA SER A 328 -29.66 -9.25 -5.27
C SER A 328 -30.28 -9.57 -6.63
N ARG A 329 -31.61 -9.54 -6.76
CA ARG A 329 -32.29 -9.89 -8.03
C ARG A 329 -32.22 -8.74 -9.06
N ASP A 330 -32.47 -7.51 -8.62
CA ASP A 330 -32.36 -6.31 -9.45
C ASP A 330 -30.90 -6.05 -9.88
N LEU A 331 -29.95 -6.26 -8.98
CA LEU A 331 -28.53 -6.11 -9.26
C LEU A 331 -28.01 -7.18 -10.23
N LEU A 332 -28.56 -8.40 -10.20
CA LEU A 332 -28.25 -9.44 -11.19
C LEU A 332 -28.75 -9.05 -12.58
N THR A 333 -29.96 -8.50 -12.69
CA THR A 333 -30.50 -7.98 -13.96
C THR A 333 -29.61 -6.88 -14.53
N ARG A 334 -29.29 -5.87 -13.70
CA ARG A 334 -28.40 -4.76 -14.10
C ARG A 334 -26.98 -5.23 -14.43
N LEU A 335 -26.45 -6.23 -13.73
CA LEU A 335 -25.15 -6.83 -14.05
C LEU A 335 -25.16 -7.49 -15.44
N ASN A 336 -26.24 -8.20 -15.80
CA ASN A 336 -26.39 -8.79 -17.13
C ASN A 336 -26.52 -7.71 -18.22
N GLU A 337 -27.28 -6.65 -17.98
CA GLU A 337 -27.41 -5.52 -18.91
C GLU A 337 -26.05 -4.85 -19.19
N VAL A 338 -25.26 -4.58 -18.14
CA VAL A 338 -23.90 -4.00 -18.26
C VAL A 338 -22.95 -4.96 -18.97
N PHE A 339 -23.08 -6.27 -18.71
CA PHE A 339 -22.27 -7.29 -19.36
C PHE A 339 -22.50 -7.39 -20.88
N GLU A 340 -23.74 -7.21 -21.33
CA GLU A 340 -24.12 -7.24 -22.75
C GLU A 340 -23.84 -5.90 -23.46
N SER A 341 -24.14 -4.77 -22.81
CA SER A 341 -24.03 -3.44 -23.43
C SER A 341 -22.60 -2.89 -23.50
N GLU A 342 -21.73 -3.23 -22.53
CA GLU A 342 -20.38 -2.64 -22.44
C GLU A 342 -19.26 -3.68 -22.29
N PRO A 343 -18.89 -4.40 -23.37
CA PRO A 343 -17.98 -5.56 -23.30
C PRO A 343 -16.52 -5.20 -22.96
N THR A 344 -16.18 -3.91 -22.86
CA THR A 344 -14.82 -3.44 -22.61
C THR A 344 -14.53 -3.10 -21.15
N LEU A 345 -15.57 -3.04 -20.30
CA LEU A 345 -15.41 -2.72 -18.89
C LEU A 345 -14.73 -3.87 -18.13
N ASN A 346 -13.80 -3.51 -17.25
CA ASN A 346 -13.21 -4.46 -16.31
C ASN A 346 -14.07 -4.59 -15.05
N LEU A 347 -13.87 -5.66 -14.27
CA LEU A 347 -14.67 -5.94 -13.07
C LEU A 347 -14.70 -4.77 -12.06
N SER A 348 -13.64 -3.97 -11.97
CA SER A 348 -13.62 -2.78 -11.10
C SER A 348 -14.52 -1.67 -11.61
N GLN A 349 -14.59 -1.48 -12.92
CA GLN A 349 -15.45 -0.49 -13.55
C GLN A 349 -16.91 -0.92 -13.49
N VAL A 350 -17.19 -2.20 -13.72
CA VAL A 350 -18.53 -2.77 -13.53
C VAL A 350 -18.99 -2.62 -12.07
N ALA A 351 -18.09 -2.88 -11.12
CA ALA A 351 -18.34 -2.64 -9.69
C ALA A 351 -18.64 -1.16 -9.38
N GLN A 352 -17.98 -0.22 -10.07
CA GLN A 352 -18.21 1.21 -9.91
C GLN A 352 -19.54 1.66 -10.52
N VAL A 353 -19.90 1.17 -11.72
CA VAL A 353 -21.18 1.46 -12.40
C VAL A 353 -22.37 0.93 -11.60
N LEU A 354 -22.21 -0.25 -11.00
CA LEU A 354 -23.23 -0.87 -10.18
C LEU A 354 -23.17 -0.43 -8.71
N GLU A 355 -22.25 0.49 -8.38
CA GLU A 355 -22.03 1.00 -7.02
C GLU A 355 -21.93 -0.13 -5.98
N VAL A 356 -21.15 -1.17 -6.24
CA VAL A 356 -20.95 -2.30 -5.31
C VAL A 356 -19.49 -2.74 -5.26
N SER A 357 -19.12 -3.49 -4.22
CA SER A 357 -17.75 -4.04 -4.14
C SER A 357 -17.53 -5.20 -5.12
N GLN A 358 -16.31 -5.33 -5.65
CA GLN A 358 -15.93 -6.47 -6.51
C GLN A 358 -16.11 -7.82 -5.80
N SER A 359 -15.84 -7.88 -4.49
CA SER A 359 -16.02 -9.07 -3.66
C SER A 359 -17.49 -9.46 -3.51
N PHE A 360 -18.40 -8.49 -3.56
CA PHE A 360 -19.83 -8.74 -3.55
C PHE A 360 -20.30 -9.28 -4.90
N LEU A 361 -19.87 -8.69 -6.02
CA LEU A 361 -20.18 -9.20 -7.36
C LEU A 361 -19.70 -10.64 -7.58
N ARG A 362 -18.49 -10.99 -7.12
CA ARG A 362 -17.95 -12.35 -7.22
C ARG A 362 -18.77 -13.38 -6.42
N ARG A 363 -19.43 -12.94 -5.35
CA ARG A 363 -20.29 -13.79 -4.52
C ARG A 363 -21.70 -13.89 -5.10
N LEU A 364 -22.18 -12.81 -5.71
CA LEU A 364 -23.52 -12.71 -6.28
C LEU A 364 -23.65 -13.46 -7.61
N ALA A 365 -22.64 -13.35 -8.49
CA ALA A 365 -22.63 -13.91 -9.83
C ALA A 365 -21.23 -14.40 -10.24
N PRO A 366 -20.77 -15.55 -9.71
CA PRO A 366 -19.42 -16.04 -9.96
C PRO A 366 -19.14 -16.27 -11.45
N ASP A 367 -20.11 -16.79 -12.20
CA ASP A 367 -19.92 -17.14 -13.61
C ASP A 367 -19.76 -15.90 -14.51
N ILE A 368 -20.66 -14.91 -14.36
CA ILE A 368 -20.61 -13.66 -15.12
C ILE A 368 -19.35 -12.86 -14.76
N THR A 369 -18.99 -12.81 -13.49
CA THR A 369 -17.76 -12.12 -13.06
C THR A 369 -16.49 -12.80 -13.56
N ALA A 370 -16.48 -14.15 -13.65
CA ALA A 370 -15.37 -14.88 -14.25
C ALA A 370 -15.22 -14.53 -15.75
N LEU A 371 -16.32 -14.44 -16.49
CA LEU A 371 -16.33 -14.04 -17.90
C LEU A 371 -15.82 -12.60 -18.10
N ILE A 372 -16.26 -11.64 -17.27
CA ILE A 372 -15.76 -10.25 -17.30
C ILE A 372 -14.24 -10.21 -17.05
N VAL A 373 -13.77 -10.98 -16.07
CA VAL A 373 -12.33 -11.06 -15.74
C VAL A 373 -11.55 -11.68 -16.90
N GLN A 374 -12.06 -12.73 -17.54
CA GLN A 374 -11.45 -13.39 -18.68
C GLN A 374 -11.36 -12.44 -19.88
N ARG A 375 -12.47 -11.80 -20.27
CA ARG A 375 -12.49 -10.78 -21.34
C ARG A 375 -11.50 -9.66 -21.07
N GLY A 376 -11.45 -9.16 -19.83
CA GLY A 376 -10.48 -8.14 -19.42
C GLY A 376 -9.02 -8.61 -19.50
N LYS A 377 -8.73 -9.87 -19.17
CA LYS A 377 -7.39 -10.47 -19.33
C LYS A 377 -7.01 -10.57 -20.80
N GLU A 378 -7.91 -11.04 -21.66
CA GLU A 378 -7.69 -11.16 -23.10
C GLU A 378 -7.49 -9.79 -23.76
N ALA A 379 -8.32 -8.80 -23.43
CA ALA A 379 -8.18 -7.43 -23.92
C ALA A 379 -6.84 -6.81 -23.48
N ARG A 380 -6.42 -7.00 -22.23
CA ARG A 380 -5.09 -6.56 -21.75
C ARG A 380 -3.96 -7.28 -22.47
N ARG A 381 -4.08 -8.58 -22.74
CA ARG A 381 -3.10 -9.36 -23.52
C ARG A 381 -2.99 -8.80 -24.95
N ARG A 382 -4.12 -8.57 -25.64
CA ARG A 382 -4.16 -7.97 -26.98
C ARG A 382 -3.52 -6.58 -26.99
N ARG A 383 -3.88 -5.70 -26.04
CA ARG A 383 -3.27 -4.36 -25.91
C ARG A 383 -1.79 -4.40 -25.56
N LYS A 384 -1.31 -5.42 -24.83
CA LYS A 384 0.11 -5.61 -24.56
C LYS A 384 0.85 -5.96 -25.85
N VAL A 385 0.35 -6.94 -26.60
CA VAL A 385 0.91 -7.36 -27.89
C VAL A 385 0.92 -6.19 -28.89
N GLN A 386 -0.20 -5.47 -29.03
CA GLN A 386 -0.27 -4.31 -29.92
C GLN A 386 0.72 -3.19 -29.55
N ARG A 387 0.90 -2.91 -28.25
CA ARG A 387 1.89 -1.92 -27.79
C ARG A 387 3.33 -2.37 -28.04
N GLU A 388 3.61 -3.66 -27.83
CA GLU A 388 4.91 -4.25 -28.12
C GLU A 388 5.22 -4.20 -29.62
N GLU A 389 4.25 -4.55 -30.46
CA GLU A 389 4.37 -4.51 -31.92
C GLU A 389 4.56 -3.09 -32.43
N ALA A 390 3.77 -2.12 -31.97
CA ALA A 390 3.93 -0.71 -32.35
C ALA A 390 5.31 -0.15 -31.95
N ARG A 391 5.84 -0.56 -30.79
CA ARG A 391 7.20 -0.18 -30.36
C ARG A 391 8.27 -0.87 -31.20
N PHE A 392 8.05 -2.13 -31.58
CA PHE A 392 8.91 -2.83 -32.52
C PHE A 392 8.92 -2.15 -33.89
N ASP A 393 7.77 -1.71 -34.41
CA ASP A 393 7.67 -1.01 -35.69
C ASP A 393 8.47 0.30 -35.69
N GLN A 394 8.39 1.09 -34.61
CA GLN A 394 9.19 2.31 -34.47
C GLN A 394 10.71 2.01 -34.44
N TYR A 395 11.09 0.95 -33.72
CA TYR A 395 12.47 0.48 -33.69
C TYR A 395 12.93 -0.01 -35.06
N TYR A 396 12.11 -0.78 -35.76
CA TYR A 396 12.42 -1.35 -37.07
C TYR A 396 12.54 -0.27 -38.15
N LYS A 397 11.69 0.76 -38.14
CA LYS A 397 11.84 1.94 -39.00
C LYS A 397 13.19 2.63 -38.79
N SER A 398 13.60 2.80 -37.53
CA SER A 398 14.91 3.39 -37.20
C SER A 398 16.07 2.50 -37.64
N PHE A 399 15.92 1.18 -37.50
CA PHE A 399 16.88 0.20 -38.00
C PHE A 399 17.03 0.26 -39.52
N GLN A 400 15.92 0.29 -40.27
CA GLN A 400 15.93 0.38 -41.73
C GLN A 400 16.52 1.70 -42.24
N ALA A 401 16.19 2.83 -41.61
CA ALA A 401 16.77 4.12 -41.97
C ALA A 401 18.31 4.10 -41.88
N LEU A 402 18.85 3.52 -40.80
CA LEU A 402 20.29 3.38 -40.64
C LEU A 402 20.92 2.40 -41.64
N CYS A 403 20.24 1.29 -41.97
CA CYS A 403 20.71 0.38 -43.03
C CYS A 403 20.85 1.11 -44.38
N ILE A 404 19.91 1.99 -44.72
CA ILE A 404 19.94 2.77 -45.97
C ILE A 404 21.08 3.79 -45.97
N ILE A 405 21.30 4.47 -44.85
CA ILE A 405 22.33 5.51 -44.72
C ILE A 405 23.74 4.91 -44.77
N GLU A 406 23.95 3.77 -44.12
CA GLU A 406 25.31 3.24 -43.87
C GLU A 406 25.67 2.06 -44.76
N ASN A 407 24.72 1.54 -45.53
CA ASN A 407 24.86 0.38 -46.40
C ASN A 407 25.43 -0.88 -45.71
N VAL A 408 25.31 -0.94 -44.37
CA VAL A 408 25.76 -2.02 -43.47
C VAL A 408 24.72 -2.19 -42.37
N LEU A 409 24.60 -3.41 -41.81
CA LEU A 409 23.72 -3.68 -40.67
C LEU A 409 24.16 -2.89 -39.43
N PRO A 410 23.32 -2.00 -38.87
CA PRO A 410 23.69 -1.14 -37.76
C PRO A 410 23.78 -1.93 -36.44
N ALA A 411 24.63 -1.47 -35.52
CA ALA A 411 24.74 -2.02 -34.18
C ALA A 411 23.55 -1.60 -33.29
N ASN A 412 23.19 -2.43 -32.30
CA ASN A 412 22.02 -2.23 -31.43
C ASN A 412 22.03 -0.86 -30.71
N ASP A 413 23.15 -0.50 -30.12
CA ASP A 413 23.37 0.77 -29.43
C ASP A 413 23.18 2.00 -30.33
N LYS A 414 23.51 1.87 -31.62
CA LYS A 414 23.34 2.92 -32.63
C LYS A 414 21.87 3.12 -33.01
N VAL A 415 21.13 2.02 -33.16
CA VAL A 415 19.68 2.04 -33.46
C VAL A 415 18.90 2.62 -32.28
N VAL A 416 19.26 2.26 -31.04
CA VAL A 416 18.64 2.82 -29.83
C VAL A 416 18.89 4.33 -29.72
N ARG A 417 20.12 4.79 -30.02
CA ARG A 417 20.45 6.23 -30.05
C ARG A 417 19.64 6.98 -31.12
N HIS A 418 19.54 6.43 -32.33
CA HIS A 418 18.76 7.01 -33.41
C HIS A 418 17.27 7.08 -33.08
N LEU A 419 16.71 6.02 -32.50
CA LEU A 419 15.31 5.95 -32.04
C LEU A 419 15.00 7.03 -30.99
N LEU A 420 15.91 7.23 -30.04
CA LEU A 420 15.77 8.24 -28.99
C LEU A 420 15.77 9.66 -29.56
N GLN A 421 16.65 9.93 -30.53
CA GLN A 421 16.79 11.24 -31.16
C GLN A 421 15.60 11.62 -32.03
N HIS A 422 15.00 10.67 -32.75
CA HIS A 422 13.97 10.97 -33.75
C HIS A 422 12.54 10.69 -33.29
N ASN A 423 12.33 9.77 -32.34
CA ASN A 423 11.00 9.34 -31.90
C ASN A 423 10.75 9.53 -30.39
N ALA A 424 11.73 10.03 -29.63
CA ALA A 424 11.67 10.20 -28.17
C ALA A 424 11.29 8.92 -27.39
N THR A 425 11.40 7.74 -28.01
CA THR A 425 11.04 6.46 -27.40
C THR A 425 12.25 5.82 -26.72
N THR A 426 12.12 5.53 -25.42
CA THR A 426 13.12 4.77 -24.66
C THR A 426 12.78 3.28 -24.61
N LEU A 427 13.79 2.43 -24.78
CA LEU A 427 13.68 0.97 -24.66
C LEU A 427 14.54 0.47 -23.49
N SER A 428 14.09 -0.54 -22.76
CA SER A 428 14.96 -1.26 -21.81
C SER A 428 16.01 -2.08 -22.55
N PHE A 429 17.10 -2.43 -21.86
CA PHE A 429 18.18 -3.25 -22.44
C PHE A 429 17.69 -4.59 -23.01
N VAL A 430 16.77 -5.26 -22.30
CA VAL A 430 16.22 -6.55 -22.71
C VAL A 430 15.31 -6.41 -23.93
N GLU A 431 14.44 -5.40 -23.95
CA GLU A 431 13.57 -5.09 -25.09
C GLU A 431 14.39 -4.75 -26.34
N ALA A 432 15.37 -3.85 -26.22
CA ALA A 432 16.24 -3.45 -27.33
C ALA A 432 16.98 -4.65 -27.93
N ARG A 433 17.53 -5.54 -27.09
CA ARG A 433 18.22 -6.76 -27.56
C ARG A 433 17.26 -7.72 -28.28
N GLY A 434 16.05 -7.89 -27.78
CA GLY A 434 15.01 -8.73 -28.41
C GLY A 434 14.59 -8.17 -29.76
N PHE A 435 14.29 -6.86 -29.82
CA PHE A 435 13.90 -6.18 -31.05
C PHE A 435 15.03 -6.17 -32.07
N HIS A 436 16.29 -5.98 -31.65
CA HIS A 436 17.44 -6.03 -32.55
C HIS A 436 17.61 -7.40 -33.22
N LYS A 437 17.49 -8.49 -32.45
CA LYS A 437 17.54 -9.85 -33.01
C LYS A 437 16.43 -10.08 -34.03
N ARG A 438 15.20 -9.67 -33.69
CA ARG A 438 14.03 -9.79 -34.57
C ARG A 438 14.20 -8.96 -35.86
N ALA A 439 14.70 -7.73 -35.76
CA ALA A 439 14.96 -6.85 -36.88
C ALA A 439 15.99 -7.44 -37.87
N ARG A 440 17.13 -7.92 -37.35
CA ARG A 440 18.17 -8.57 -38.18
C ARG A 440 17.62 -9.79 -38.91
N HIS A 441 16.89 -10.65 -38.21
CA HIS A 441 16.28 -11.82 -38.81
C HIS A 441 15.32 -11.44 -39.95
N LEU A 442 14.48 -10.41 -39.78
CA LEU A 442 13.55 -9.95 -40.82
C LEU A 442 14.28 -9.40 -42.05
N THR A 443 15.37 -8.64 -41.85
CA THR A 443 16.17 -8.08 -42.95
C THR A 443 16.95 -9.16 -43.68
N GLU A 444 17.57 -10.10 -42.96
CA GLU A 444 18.31 -11.23 -43.54
C GLU A 444 17.38 -12.20 -44.29
N SER A 445 16.14 -12.37 -43.83
CA SER A 445 15.13 -13.19 -44.51
C SER A 445 14.66 -12.55 -45.82
N ARG A 446 14.46 -11.22 -45.84
CA ARG A 446 14.10 -10.47 -47.06
C ARG A 446 15.20 -10.50 -48.13
N CYS A 447 16.47 -10.45 -47.73
CA CYS A 447 17.59 -10.60 -48.67
C CYS A 447 17.66 -12.00 -49.31
N LYS A 448 17.12 -13.03 -48.65
CA LYS A 448 17.10 -14.41 -49.19
C LYS A 448 15.91 -14.69 -50.11
N THR A 449 14.82 -13.94 -50.02
CA THR A 449 13.59 -14.16 -50.81
C THR A 449 13.49 -13.30 -52.08
N GLY A 450 14.44 -12.41 -52.36
CA GLY A 450 14.58 -11.75 -53.67
C GLY A 450 13.47 -10.74 -54.03
N GLU A 451 12.71 -10.22 -53.08
CA GLU A 451 11.83 -9.07 -53.32
C GLU A 451 12.60 -7.77 -53.04
N LYS A 452 12.98 -7.09 -54.12
CA LYS A 452 13.52 -5.72 -54.10
C LYS A 452 12.42 -4.69 -53.96
#